data_AF-A0A177ASG6-F1
#
_entry.id   AF-A0A177ASG6-F1
#
_cell.length_a   1.000
_cell.length_b   1.000
_cell.length_c   1.000
_cell.angle_alpha   90.00
_cell.angle_beta   90.00
_cell.angle_gamma   90.00
#
_symmetry.space_group_name_H-M   'P 1'
#
loop_
_entity.id
_entity.type
_entity.pdbx_description
1 polymer ?
#
loop_
_entity_poly.entity_id
_entity_poly.type
_entity_poly.pdbx_seq_one_letter_code
_entity_poly.pdbx_strand_id
1 'polypeptide(L)'
;MVLKTIYKQPEYRIYRAHSCSFARFFTLFMKIVCIIVPFILAYRTEGLWKLTDIHTEKPNIQFSYSMLAYIYLKNDRYVTWSTFDNFNHIEMPNLRIPVVTSYEEDTNFDDKNDILYLNLSFPLNENEQVVGVQIYLVFDYVLEK
;
A
#
# COMPACT_ATOMS: atom_id res chain seq x y z
N MET A 1 -66.35 -55.50 -17.22
CA MET A 1 -65.26 -56.41 -17.64
C MET A 1 -63.95 -55.64 -17.45
N VAL A 2 -63.10 -56.05 -16.50
CA VAL A 2 -61.88 -55.30 -16.15
C VAL A 2 -60.68 -56.00 -16.78
N LEU A 3 -59.98 -55.31 -17.68
CA LEU A 3 -58.82 -55.82 -18.38
C LEU A 3 -57.61 -55.79 -17.45
N LYS A 4 -57.03 -56.96 -17.17
CA LYS A 4 -55.80 -57.10 -16.37
C LYS A 4 -54.60 -57.15 -17.31
N THR A 5 -53.68 -56.21 -17.17
CA THR A 5 -52.47 -56.15 -17.98
C THR A 5 -51.49 -57.24 -17.50
N ILE A 6 -51.18 -58.19 -18.37
CA ILE A 6 -50.41 -59.40 -18.02
C ILE A 6 -48.89 -59.13 -18.11
N TYR A 7 -48.47 -58.21 -18.97
CA TYR A 7 -47.05 -57.91 -19.19
C TYR A 7 -46.87 -56.46 -19.63
N LYS A 8 -45.82 -55.81 -19.11
CA LYS A 8 -45.43 -54.45 -19.50
C LYS A 8 -43.92 -54.34 -19.40
N GLN A 9 -43.26 -53.94 -20.49
CA GLN A 9 -41.84 -53.64 -20.51
C GLN A 9 -41.61 -52.31 -21.24
N PRO A 10 -40.68 -51.45 -20.78
CA PRO A 10 -40.34 -50.22 -21.49
C PRO A 10 -39.51 -50.54 -22.74
N GLU A 11 -39.91 -49.96 -23.87
CA GLU A 11 -39.16 -50.01 -25.12
C GLU A 11 -38.26 -48.77 -25.24
N TYR A 12 -36.95 -48.98 -25.35
CA TYR A 12 -35.99 -47.90 -25.57
C TYR A 12 -35.90 -47.57 -27.06
N ARG A 13 -36.53 -46.47 -27.48
CA ARG A 13 -36.47 -45.99 -28.87
C ARG A 13 -35.36 -44.96 -29.04
N ILE A 14 -34.30 -45.35 -29.74
CA ILE A 14 -33.15 -44.47 -30.03
C ILE A 14 -33.40 -43.78 -31.37
N TYR A 15 -33.60 -42.47 -31.34
CA TYR A 15 -33.74 -41.66 -32.55
C TYR A 15 -32.35 -41.23 -33.04
N ARG A 16 -31.98 -41.63 -34.26
CA ARG A 16 -30.71 -41.27 -34.90
C ARG A 16 -30.97 -40.17 -35.93
N ALA A 17 -30.35 -39.00 -35.75
CA ALA A 17 -30.38 -37.94 -36.76
C ALA A 17 -29.25 -38.14 -37.78
N HIS A 18 -29.51 -37.79 -39.04
CA HIS A 18 -28.51 -37.80 -40.12
C HIS A 18 -27.43 -36.73 -39.87
N SER A 19 -26.17 -37.01 -40.25
CA SER A 19 -25.02 -36.14 -39.98
C SER A 19 -25.15 -34.72 -40.57
N CYS A 20 -25.95 -34.57 -41.63
CA CYS A 20 -26.28 -33.29 -42.28
C CYS A 20 -27.74 -32.90 -42.00
N SER A 21 -28.09 -32.67 -40.72
CA SER A 21 -29.39 -32.18 -40.28
C SER A 21 -29.24 -30.85 -39.55
N PHE A 22 -30.25 -29.98 -39.62
CA PHE A 22 -30.29 -28.70 -38.91
C PHE A 22 -30.05 -28.84 -37.41
N ALA A 23 -30.55 -29.93 -36.79
CA ALA A 23 -30.30 -30.24 -35.39
C ALA A 23 -28.80 -30.45 -35.09
N ARG A 24 -28.06 -31.07 -36.01
CA ARG A 24 -26.62 -31.29 -35.86
C ARG A 24 -25.85 -29.99 -35.94
N PHE A 25 -26.22 -29.10 -36.88
CA PHE A 25 -25.66 -27.75 -36.97
C PHE A 25 -25.90 -26.93 -35.70
N PHE A 26 -27.13 -26.93 -35.18
CA PHE A 26 -27.45 -26.22 -33.94
C PHE A 26 -26.66 -26.76 -32.75
N THR A 27 -26.54 -28.09 -32.60
CA THR A 27 -25.72 -28.66 -31.53
C THR A 27 -24.23 -28.34 -31.66
N LEU A 28 -23.69 -28.26 -32.88
CA LEU A 28 -22.30 -27.84 -33.12
C LEU A 28 -22.12 -26.36 -32.76
N PHE A 29 -23.04 -25.50 -33.19
CA PHE A 29 -23.04 -24.08 -32.86
C PHE A 29 -23.08 -23.84 -31.35
N MET A 30 -23.99 -24.52 -30.64
CA MET A 30 -24.09 -24.41 -29.18
C MET A 30 -22.81 -24.88 -28.48
N LYS A 31 -22.14 -25.93 -28.99
CA LYS A 31 -20.83 -26.36 -28.47
C LYS A 31 -19.75 -25.29 -28.69
N ILE A 32 -19.72 -24.68 -29.87
CA ILE A 32 -18.78 -23.60 -30.19
C ILE A 32 -19.01 -22.41 -29.25
N VAL A 33 -20.27 -21.97 -29.08
CA VAL A 33 -20.62 -20.89 -28.15
C VAL A 33 -20.21 -21.23 -26.72
N CYS A 34 -20.46 -22.46 -26.27
CA CYS A 34 -20.10 -22.93 -24.93
C CYS A 34 -18.58 -22.93 -24.67
N ILE A 35 -17.76 -23.03 -25.72
CA ILE A 35 -16.29 -22.93 -25.62
C ILE A 35 -15.83 -21.47 -25.74
N ILE A 36 -16.38 -20.70 -26.68
CA ILE A 36 -15.91 -19.34 -26.99
C ILE A 36 -16.30 -18.35 -25.89
N VAL A 37 -17.54 -18.42 -25.37
CA VAL A 37 -18.04 -17.47 -24.37
C VAL A 37 -17.17 -17.43 -23.10
N PRO A 38 -16.85 -18.55 -22.42
CA PRO A 38 -15.99 -18.52 -21.23
C PRO A 38 -14.58 -18.03 -21.56
N PHE A 39 -14.07 -18.30 -22.77
CA PHE A 39 -12.76 -17.82 -23.19
C PHE A 39 -12.71 -16.30 -23.36
N ILE A 40 -13.73 -15.71 -23.98
CA ILE A 40 -13.87 -14.25 -24.10
C ILE A 40 -13.99 -13.60 -22.72
N LEU A 41 -14.81 -14.18 -21.83
CA LEU A 41 -14.96 -13.69 -20.46
C LEU A 41 -13.64 -13.70 -19.71
N ALA A 42 -12.94 -14.84 -19.72
CA ALA A 42 -11.68 -15.00 -19.01
C ALA A 42 -10.57 -14.06 -19.55
N TYR A 43 -10.55 -13.80 -20.87
CA TYR A 43 -9.67 -12.82 -21.50
C TYR A 43 -10.01 -11.38 -21.07
N ARG A 44 -11.30 -11.01 -21.06
CA ARG A 44 -11.76 -9.67 -20.66
C ARG A 44 -11.56 -9.37 -19.18
N THR A 45 -11.61 -10.39 -18.34
CA THR A 45 -11.34 -10.27 -16.90
C THR A 45 -9.85 -10.33 -16.56
N GLU A 46 -8.96 -10.35 -17.55
CA GLU A 46 -7.50 -10.45 -17.39
C GLU A 46 -7.02 -11.69 -16.60
N GLY A 47 -7.90 -12.66 -16.36
CA GLY A 47 -7.65 -13.78 -15.44
C GLY A 47 -6.75 -14.87 -16.02
N LEU A 48 -6.55 -14.90 -17.35
CA LEU A 48 -5.77 -15.96 -18.00
C LEU A 48 -4.26 -15.70 -18.02
N TRP A 49 -3.80 -14.47 -17.78
CA TRP A 49 -2.39 -14.11 -17.98
C TRP A 49 -1.81 -13.06 -17.02
N LYS A 50 -2.46 -12.80 -15.88
CA LYS A 50 -1.89 -11.87 -14.89
C LYS A 50 -0.77 -12.55 -14.10
N LEU A 51 0.48 -12.32 -14.50
CA LEU A 51 1.66 -12.95 -13.88
C LEU A 51 2.11 -12.21 -12.61
N THR A 52 1.96 -10.89 -12.59
CA THR A 52 2.33 -10.01 -11.47
C THR A 52 1.45 -8.77 -11.49
N ASP A 53 1.03 -8.30 -10.32
CA ASP A 53 0.42 -7.00 -10.12
C ASP A 53 1.39 -6.12 -9.32
N ILE A 54 1.58 -4.88 -9.75
CA ILE A 54 2.45 -3.92 -9.05
C ILE A 54 1.54 -2.87 -8.43
N HIS A 55 1.43 -2.87 -7.11
CA HIS A 55 0.72 -1.86 -6.36
C HIS A 55 1.73 -0.91 -5.71
N THR A 56 1.52 0.38 -5.90
CA THR A 56 2.26 1.44 -5.21
C THR A 56 1.42 1.93 -4.04
N GLU A 57 1.88 1.72 -2.82
CA GLU A 57 1.23 2.21 -1.61
C GLU A 57 1.89 3.53 -1.16
N LYS A 58 1.09 4.53 -0.76
CA LYS A 58 1.56 5.76 -0.10
C LYS A 58 1.50 5.53 1.41
N PRO A 59 2.65 5.33 2.08
CA PRO A 59 2.66 5.14 3.52
C PRO A 59 2.23 6.41 4.24
N ASN A 60 1.65 6.23 5.43
CA ASN A 60 1.40 7.33 6.33
C ASN A 60 2.68 7.60 7.13
N ILE A 61 3.23 8.81 7.00
CA ILE A 61 4.47 9.24 7.63
C ILE A 61 4.11 10.39 8.56
N GLN A 62 4.45 10.26 9.83
CA GLN A 62 4.18 11.28 10.84
C GLN A 62 5.46 11.58 11.61
N PHE A 63 5.76 12.85 11.85
CA PHE A 63 6.88 13.23 12.70
C PHE A 63 6.63 12.81 14.16
N SER A 64 7.51 11.97 14.71
CA SER A 64 7.37 11.42 16.07
C SER A 64 7.67 12.43 17.18
N TYR A 65 7.88 13.71 16.84
CA TYR A 65 8.37 14.76 17.73
C TYR A 65 9.65 14.38 18.47
N SER A 66 10.43 13.45 17.90
CA SER A 66 11.66 12.95 18.47
C SER A 66 12.82 13.38 17.59
N MET A 67 13.76 14.13 18.16
CA MET A 67 14.87 14.68 17.41
C MET A 67 16.13 14.86 18.24
N LEU A 68 17.24 14.97 17.54
CA LEU A 68 18.56 15.25 18.10
C LEU A 68 19.25 16.27 17.21
N ALA A 69 19.87 17.28 17.82
CA ALA A 69 20.60 18.32 17.13
C ALA A 69 22.03 18.43 17.68
N TYR A 70 22.98 18.56 16.77
CA TYR A 70 24.37 18.87 17.02
C TYR A 70 24.73 20.14 16.26
N ILE A 71 25.30 21.10 16.97
CA ILE A 71 25.81 22.35 16.43
C ILE A 71 27.31 22.36 16.66
N TYR A 72 28.06 22.31 15.58
CA TYR A 72 29.51 22.39 15.59
C TYR A 72 29.93 23.84 15.68
N LEU A 73 30.72 24.15 16.70
CA LEU A 73 31.32 25.46 16.93
C LEU A 73 32.79 25.46 16.48
N LYS A 74 33.34 26.65 16.34
CA LYS A 74 34.77 26.83 16.12
C LYS A 74 35.58 26.35 17.34
N ASN A 75 36.80 25.85 17.09
CA ASN A 75 37.73 25.26 18.08
C ASN A 75 37.30 23.88 18.61
N ASP A 76 36.70 23.05 17.76
CA ASP A 76 36.33 21.66 18.08
C ASP A 76 35.37 21.54 19.28
N ARG A 77 34.60 22.62 19.52
CA ARG A 77 33.51 22.63 20.51
C ARG A 77 32.21 22.32 19.80
N TYR A 78 31.26 21.78 20.54
CA TYR A 78 29.92 21.56 20.02
C TYR A 78 28.89 21.85 21.09
N VAL A 79 27.68 22.13 20.63
CA VAL A 79 26.49 22.24 21.46
C VAL A 79 25.51 21.20 20.97
N THR A 80 24.84 20.54 21.89
CA THR A 80 23.86 19.51 21.53
C THR A 80 22.60 19.64 22.35
N TRP A 81 21.52 19.11 21.79
CA TRP A 81 20.24 18.96 22.45
C TRP A 81 19.44 17.87 21.76
N SER A 82 18.68 17.12 22.54
CA SER A 82 17.75 16.14 22.01
C SER A 82 16.44 16.14 22.79
N THR A 83 15.43 15.48 22.25
CA THR A 83 14.20 15.14 22.98
C THR A 83 14.38 13.92 23.88
N PHE A 84 15.54 13.25 23.84
CA PHE A 84 15.84 12.07 24.64
C PHE A 84 16.57 12.45 25.93
N ASP A 85 15.90 12.27 27.06
CA ASP A 85 16.45 12.66 28.38
C ASP A 85 17.79 11.97 28.69
N ASN A 86 17.91 10.68 28.39
CA ASN A 86 19.15 9.92 28.63
C ASN A 86 20.36 10.50 27.89
N PHE A 87 20.15 10.96 26.64
CA PHE A 87 21.21 11.57 25.85
C PHE A 87 21.59 12.94 26.44
N ASN A 88 20.59 13.75 26.80
CA ASN A 88 20.81 15.05 27.42
C ASN A 88 21.55 14.94 28.77
N HIS A 89 21.30 13.88 29.54
CA HIS A 89 22.00 13.61 30.80
C HIS A 89 23.48 13.26 30.60
N ILE A 90 23.82 12.57 29.51
CA ILE A 90 25.23 12.25 29.19
C ILE A 90 25.95 13.50 28.68
N GLU A 91 25.26 14.32 27.87
CA GLU A 91 25.81 15.50 27.21
C GLU A 91 25.62 16.82 27.97
N MET A 92 25.30 16.75 29.27
CA MET A 92 25.13 17.90 30.16
C MET A 92 26.18 19.03 30.01
N PRO A 93 27.49 18.78 29.86
CA PRO A 93 28.47 19.88 29.73
C PRO A 93 28.28 20.71 28.45
N ASN A 94 27.74 20.13 27.38
CA ASN A 94 27.55 20.76 26.07
C ASN A 94 26.07 21.02 25.74
N LEU A 95 25.17 20.77 26.70
CA LEU A 95 23.72 20.86 26.53
C LEU A 95 23.27 22.33 26.49
N ARG A 96 22.55 22.71 25.43
CA ARG A 96 21.83 23.99 25.36
C ARG A 96 20.41 23.74 24.91
N ILE A 97 19.44 24.17 25.71
CA ILE A 97 18.01 23.98 25.44
C ILE A 97 17.56 25.02 24.39
N PRO A 98 17.15 24.62 23.17
CA PRO A 98 16.62 25.50 22.15
C PRO A 98 15.11 25.73 22.34
N VAL A 99 14.59 26.72 21.62
CA VAL A 99 13.15 26.83 21.35
C VAL A 99 12.85 26.08 20.07
N VAL A 100 11.93 25.12 20.13
CA VAL A 100 11.55 24.27 19.01
C VAL A 100 10.07 24.50 18.69
N THR A 101 9.76 24.75 17.43
CA THR A 101 8.39 24.76 16.93
C THR A 101 8.30 23.89 15.68
N SER A 102 7.26 23.05 15.63
CA SER A 102 7.03 22.15 14.51
C SER A 102 5.54 22.07 14.19
N TYR A 103 5.19 22.08 12.92
CA TYR A 103 3.85 21.73 12.45
C TYR A 103 3.94 21.00 11.11
N GLU A 104 2.95 20.16 10.84
CA GLU A 104 2.81 19.46 9.58
C GLU A 104 1.62 20.04 8.83
N GLU A 105 1.74 20.14 7.50
CA GLU A 105 0.71 20.67 6.62
C GLU A 105 0.31 19.61 5.58
N ASP A 106 -0.99 19.39 5.47
CA ASP A 106 -1.62 18.64 4.39
C ASP A 106 -2.04 19.64 3.31
N THR A 107 -1.38 19.60 2.15
CA THR A 107 -1.56 20.60 1.09
C THR A 107 -2.70 20.26 0.14
N ASN A 108 -3.04 18.98 0.02
CA ASN A 108 -4.05 18.48 -0.90
C ASN A 108 -5.34 18.01 -0.19
N PHE A 109 -5.40 18.11 1.13
CA PHE A 109 -6.50 17.70 2.00
C PHE A 109 -6.83 16.21 1.83
N ASP A 110 -5.81 15.36 1.67
CA ASP A 110 -5.94 13.90 1.56
C ASP A 110 -5.82 13.17 2.91
N ASP A 111 -5.82 13.92 4.02
CA ASP A 111 -5.58 13.49 5.40
C ASP A 111 -4.17 12.88 5.62
N LYS A 112 -3.22 13.12 4.69
CA LYS A 112 -1.82 12.72 4.82
C LYS A 112 -0.94 13.96 4.77
N ASN A 113 -0.07 14.08 5.77
CA ASN A 113 0.84 15.21 5.87
C ASN A 113 1.88 15.20 4.73
N ASP A 114 2.05 16.34 4.06
CA ASP A 114 2.98 16.46 2.92
C ASP A 114 4.26 17.21 3.32
N ILE A 115 4.14 18.25 4.15
CA ILE A 115 5.24 19.16 4.48
C ILE A 115 5.43 19.24 6.00
N LEU A 116 6.67 19.05 6.45
CA LEU A 116 7.08 19.32 7.82
C LEU A 116 7.77 20.69 7.90
N TYR A 117 7.18 21.61 8.67
CA TYR A 117 7.80 22.86 9.05
C TYR A 117 8.44 22.71 10.42
N LEU A 118 9.76 22.83 10.50
CA LEU A 118 10.54 22.73 11.73
C LEU A 118 11.42 23.97 11.90
N ASN A 119 11.23 24.68 13.00
CA ASN A 119 12.05 25.82 13.39
C ASN A 119 12.77 25.53 14.70
N LEU A 120 14.08 25.76 14.70
CA LEU A 120 14.99 25.50 15.82
C LEU A 120 15.79 26.75 16.12
N SER A 121 15.59 27.32 17.32
CA SER A 121 16.27 28.53 17.78
C SER A 121 17.17 28.20 18.97
N PHE A 122 18.48 28.16 18.73
CA PHE A 122 19.48 27.88 19.76
C PHE A 122 20.02 29.17 20.39
N PRO A 123 20.11 29.24 21.74
CA PRO A 123 20.77 30.35 22.42
C PRO A 123 22.29 30.19 22.30
N LEU A 124 22.93 31.06 21.55
CA LEU A 124 24.39 31.12 21.37
C LEU A 124 24.96 32.37 22.06
N ASN A 125 26.19 32.27 22.54
CA ASN A 125 26.91 33.42 23.06
C ASN A 125 27.56 34.24 21.93
N GLU A 126 27.82 35.53 22.15
CA GLU A 126 28.40 36.43 21.13
C GLU A 126 29.78 35.97 20.59
N ASN A 127 30.51 35.19 21.40
CA ASN A 127 31.84 34.67 21.04
C ASN A 127 31.79 33.28 20.36
N GLU A 128 30.60 32.70 20.18
CA GLU A 128 30.41 31.36 19.62
C GLU A 128 30.12 31.45 18.12
N GLN A 129 31.06 30.97 17.31
CA GLN A 129 30.90 30.92 15.85
C GLN A 129 30.49 29.51 15.41
N VAL A 130 29.33 29.40 14.76
CA VAL A 130 28.81 28.14 14.21
C VAL A 130 29.56 27.80 12.92
N VAL A 131 30.01 26.55 12.83
CA VAL A 131 30.73 25.99 11.67
C VAL A 131 29.83 25.01 10.91
N GLY A 132 28.95 24.29 11.61
CA GLY A 132 28.05 23.32 10.99
C GLY A 132 26.90 22.93 11.91
N VAL A 133 25.85 22.38 11.31
CA VAL A 133 24.66 21.90 12.02
C VAL A 133 24.30 20.53 11.48
N GLN A 134 24.00 19.60 12.38
CA GLN A 134 23.56 18.25 12.07
C GLN A 134 22.33 17.94 12.89
N ILE A 135 21.25 17.52 12.23
CA ILE A 135 19.96 17.24 12.86
C ILE A 135 19.53 15.85 12.44
N TYR A 136 19.09 15.07 13.43
CA TYR A 136 18.46 13.77 13.26
C TYR A 136 16.98 13.90 13.65
N LEU A 137 16.10 13.52 12.75
CA LEU A 137 14.65 13.51 12.94
C LEU A 137 14.15 12.07 12.90
N VAL A 138 13.23 11.74 13.79
CA VAL A 138 12.57 10.43 13.83
C VAL A 138 11.14 10.57 13.34
N PHE A 139 10.74 9.65 12.47
CA PHE A 139 9.41 9.59 11.88
C PHE A 139 8.79 8.22 12.17
N ASP A 140 7.51 8.23 12.49
CA ASP A 140 6.69 7.04 12.57
C ASP A 140 6.18 6.70 11.16
N TYR A 141 6.23 5.42 10.85
CA TYR A 141 5.93 4.90 9.53
C TYR A 141 4.87 3.81 9.64
N VAL A 142 3.69 4.07 9.06
CA VAL A 142 2.59 3.11 9.03
C VAL A 142 2.21 2.82 7.57
N LEU A 143 2.29 1.56 7.19
CA LEU A 143 1.74 1.06 5.94
C LEU A 143 0.27 0.72 6.15
N GLU A 144 -0.60 1.46 5.48
CA GLU A 144 -2.01 1.10 5.35
C GLU A 144 -2.12 -0.04 4.34
N LYS A 145 -2.94 -1.04 4.68
CA LYS A 145 -3.04 -2.32 3.98
C LYS A 145 -4.19 -2.35 2.98
#